data_AF-A0A455U330-F1
#
_entry.id   AF-A0A455U330-F1
#
_cell.length_a   1.000
_cell.length_b   1.000
_cell.length_c   1.000
_cell.angle_alpha   90.00
_cell.angle_beta   90.00
_cell.angle_gamma   90.00
#
_symmetry.space_group_name_H-M   'P 1'
#
loop_
_entity.id
_entity.type
_entity.pdbx_description
1 polymer ?
#
loop_
_entity_poly.entity_id
_entity_poly.type
_entity_poly.pdbx_seq_one_letter_code
_entity_poly.pdbx_strand_id
1 'polypeptide(L)' 'MDEQSCEQLSEYAQIVYISCNPATLAENLTILTNTHQIERFALFDQFPFTDHCECGVLLQRRET' A
#
# COMPACT_ATOMS: atom_id res chain seq x y z
N MET A 1 2.60 -10.43 -0.91
CA MET A 1 3.08 -10.19 0.47
C MET A 1 2.15 -10.97 1.38
N ASP A 2 2.63 -11.50 2.50
CA ASP A 2 1.82 -12.26 3.46
C ASP A 2 1.35 -11.39 4.64
N GLU A 3 0.44 -11.94 5.45
CA GLU A 3 -0.15 -11.23 6.59
C GLU A 3 0.90 -10.88 7.65
N GLN A 4 1.85 -11.78 7.92
CA GLN A 4 2.92 -11.57 8.90
C GLN A 4 3.78 -10.35 8.53
N SER A 5 4.10 -10.17 7.24
CA SER A 5 4.81 -8.98 6.79
C SER A 5 3.98 -7.71 7.01
N CYS A 6 2.65 -7.76 6.85
CA CYS A 6 1.76 -6.60 7.08
C CYS A 6 1.78 -6.20 8.56
N GLU A 7 1.77 -7.17 9.47
CA GLU A 7 1.84 -6.92 10.91
C GLU A 7 3.15 -6.23 11.30
N GLN A 8 4.29 -6.71 10.79
CA GLN A 8 5.59 -6.08 11.05
C GLN A 8 5.67 -4.66 10.50
N LEU A 9 5.14 -4.42 9.29
CA LEU A 9 5.10 -3.06 8.72
C LEU A 9 4.22 -2.11 9.55
N SER A 10 3.21 -2.62 10.24
CA SER A 10 2.30 -1.81 11.05
C SER A 10 2.95 -1.16 12.28
N GLU A 11 4.18 -1.55 12.64
CA GLU A 11 4.94 -0.94 13.72
C GLU A 11 5.49 0.45 13.34
N TYR A 12 5.71 0.70 12.05
CA TYR A 12 6.20 2.00 11.55
C TYR A 12 5.07 3.04 11.58
N ALA A 13 5.42 4.30 11.81
CA ALA A 13 4.42 5.38 11.82
C ALA A 13 4.00 5.83 10.41
N GLN A 14 4.87 5.61 9.42
CA GLN A 14 4.64 6.01 8.04
C GLN A 14 5.19 4.93 7.10
N ILE A 15 4.40 4.55 6.10
CA ILE A 15 4.75 3.49 5.15
C ILE A 15 4.52 4.01 3.74
N VAL A 16 5.55 3.96 2.91
CA VAL A 16 5.44 4.16 1.45
C VAL A 16 5.34 2.77 0.82
N TYR A 17 4.16 2.40 0.35
CA TYR A 17 3.90 1.12 -0.29
C TYR A 17 3.86 1.31 -1.81
N ILE A 18 4.78 0.67 -2.54
CA ILE A 18 4.79 0.65 -4.02
C ILE A 18 4.50 -0.79 -4.49
N SER A 19 3.53 -0.96 -5.40
CA SER A 19 3.12 -2.26 -5.94
C SER A 19 2.87 -2.19 -7.43
N CYS A 20 3.35 -3.16 -8.20
CA CYS A 20 2.99 -3.35 -9.61
C CYS A 20 1.72 -4.20 -9.80
N ASN A 21 1.08 -4.63 -8.70
CA ASN A 21 -0.17 -5.39 -8.72
C ASN A 21 -1.23 -4.70 -7.83
N PRO A 22 -2.26 -4.07 -8.42
CA PRO A 22 -3.30 -3.37 -7.66
C PRO A 22 -4.19 -4.30 -6.84
N ALA A 23 -4.39 -5.55 -7.28
CA ALA A 23 -5.25 -6.51 -6.57
C ALA A 23 -4.60 -6.94 -5.24
N THR A 24 -3.35 -7.38 -5.27
CA THR A 24 -2.62 -7.76 -4.04
C THR A 24 -2.35 -6.55 -3.14
N LEU A 25 -2.16 -5.36 -3.71
CA LEU A 25 -2.08 -4.13 -2.92
C LEU A 25 -3.39 -3.90 -2.14
N ALA A 26 -4.55 -4.02 -2.80
CA ALA A 26 -5.84 -3.84 -2.15
C ALA A 26 -6.04 -4.82 -0.98
N GLU A 27 -5.66 -6.09 -1.17
CA GLU A 27 -5.69 -7.11 -0.10
C GLU A 27 -4.82 -6.69 1.10
N ASN A 28 -3.57 -6.31 0.89
CA ASN A 28 -2.68 -5.87 1.99
C ASN A 28 -3.20 -4.61 2.70
N LEU A 29 -3.80 -3.69 1.95
CA LEU A 29 -4.40 -2.48 2.52
C LEU A 29 -5.56 -2.80 3.46
N THR A 30 -6.29 -3.90 3.28
CA THR A 30 -7.35 -4.30 4.24
C THR A 30 -6.79 -4.56 5.64
N ILE A 31 -5.54 -5.01 5.73
CA ILE A 31 -4.85 -5.27 7.00
C ILE A 31 -4.22 -3.98 7.52
N LEU A 32 -3.43 -3.29 6.68
CA LEU A 32 -2.69 -2.10 7.09
C LEU A 32 -3.60 -0.93 7.47
N THR A 33 -4.79 -0.83 6.88
CA THR A 33 -5.75 0.22 7.21
C THR A 33 -6.47 0.02 8.55
N ASN A 34 -6.25 -1.11 9.24
CA ASN A 34 -6.72 -1.27 10.62
C ASN A 34 -5.97 -0.33 11.58
N THR A 35 -4.68 -0.08 11.32
CA THR A 35 -3.81 0.78 12.14
C THR A 35 -3.43 2.09 11.46
N HIS A 36 -3.46 2.13 10.13
CA HIS A 36 -3.08 3.29 9.32
C HIS A 36 -4.27 3.89 8.55
N GLN A 37 -4.11 5.13 8.11
CA GLN A 37 -4.96 5.76 7.11
C GLN A 37 -4.15 5.99 5.83
N ILE A 38 -4.83 5.93 4.69
CA ILE A 38 -4.22 6.28 3.40
C ILE A 38 -4.21 7.81 3.31
N GLU A 39 -3.02 8.40 3.35
CA GLU A 39 -2.84 9.85 3.18
C GLU A 39 -2.82 10.22 1.69
N ARG A 40 -2.16 9.41 0.86
CA ARG A 40 -2.00 9.66 -0.58
C ARG A 40 -2.05 8.37 -1.38
N PHE A 41 -2.54 8.50 -2.61
CA PHE A 41 -2.57 7.45 -3.60
C PHE A 41 -2.06 7.99 -4.93
N ALA A 42 -1.23 7.23 -5.63
CA ALA A 42 -0.74 7.54 -6.95
C ALA A 42 -0.78 6.29 -7.83
N LEU A 43 -1.12 6.50 -9.10
CA LEU A 43 -1.01 5.50 -10.16
C LEU A 43 0.06 6.00 -11.13
N PHE A 44 0.98 5.11 -11.47
CA PHE A 44 2.10 5.35 -12.36
C PHE A 44 1.96 4.42 -13.56
N ASP A 45 1.68 5.01 -14.73
CA ASP A 45 1.73 4.32 -16.01
C ASP A 45 3.17 4.35 -16.53
N GLN A 46 4.02 3.54 -15.90
CA GLN A 46 5.44 3.45 -16.24
C GLN A 46 5.67 2.68 -17.56
N PHE A 47 4.66 1.93 -18.03
CA PHE A 47 4.72 1.10 -19.23
C PHE A 47 3.47 1.29 -20.10
N PRO A 48 3.41 2.39 -20.88
CA PRO A 48 2.26 2.69 -21.73
C PRO A 48 1.93 1.52 -22.65
N PHE A 49 0.63 1.25 -22.81
CA PHE A 49 0.09 0.16 -23.65
C PHE A 49 0.40 -1.27 -23.15
N THR A 50 0.66 -1.43 -21.84
CA THR A 50 0.72 -2.73 -21.18
C THR A 50 -0.30 -2.82 -20.05
N ASP A 51 -0.62 -4.03 -19.59
CA ASP A 51 -1.48 -4.24 -18.42
C ASP A 51 -0.75 -3.91 -17.09
N HIS A 52 0.54 -3.54 -17.15
CA HIS A 52 1.32 -3.19 -15.97
C HIS A 52 1.00 -1.77 -15.50
N CYS A 53 0.42 -1.68 -14.31
CA CYS A 53 0.16 -0.44 -13.61
C CYS A 53 0.90 -0.46 -12.28
N GLU A 54 1.78 0.51 -12.05
CA GLU A 54 2.41 0.70 -10.75
C GLU A 54 1.54 1.61 -9.87
N CYS A 55 1.30 1.19 -8.65
CA CYS A 55 0.50 1.90 -7.66
C CYS A 55 1.37 2.26 -6.47
N GLY A 56 1.29 3.51 -6.01
CA GLY A 56 1.94 4.00 -4.80
C GLY A 56 0.90 4.44 -3.77
N VAL A 57 1.09 4.07 -2.51
CA VAL A 57 0.24 4.47 -1.39
C VAL A 57 1.11 5.00 -0.26
N LEU A 58 0.74 6.15 0.27
CA LEU A 58 1.30 6.68 1.51
C LEU A 58 0.33 6.37 2.65
N LEU A 59 0.79 5.56 3.60
CA LEU A 59 0.06 5.21 4.81
C LEU A 59 0.65 5.95 5.99
N GLN A 60 -0.21 6.51 6.83
CA GLN A 60 0.19 7.15 8.08
C GLN A 60 -0.59 6.53 9.23
N ARG A 61 0.09 6.22 10.33
CA ARG A 61 -0.53 5.60 11.50
C ARG A 61 -1.60 6.53 12.06
N ARG A 62 -2.75 5.96 12.43
CA ARG A 62 -3.83 6.73 13.05
C ARG A 62 -3.37 7.20 14.43
N GLU A 63 -3.50 8.49 14.69
CA GLU A 63 -3.35 9.04 16.03
C GLU A 63 -4.64 8.70 16.79
N THR A 64 -4.52 7.90 17.85
CA THR A 64 -5.63 7.58 18.76
C THR A 64 -5.81 8.68 19.79
#